data_AF-A0A0D0CS65-F1
#
_entry.id   AF-A0A0D0CS65-F1
#
_cell.length_a   1.000
_cell.length_b   1.000
_cell.length_c   1.000
_cell.angle_alpha   90.00
_cell.angle_beta   90.00
_cell.angle_gamma   90.00
#
_symmetry.space_group_name_H-M   'P 1'
#
loop_
_entity.id
_entity.type
_entity.pdbx_description
1 polymer ?
#
loop_
_entity_poly.entity_id
_entity_poly.type
_entity_poly.pdbx_seq_one_letter_code
_entity_poly.pdbx_strand_id
1 'polypeptide(L)'
;MVSKIKPNHLRDAQAIMRWLLFSVRQLDLKEVAAVVGFELSDGRPGFDKDRFFGNPKAVLDVCGGLVVMSQDRVTLAHLTVREFLLEQASPLHVDERETHSLIARSCLTYLLDELQPRVVAGVGGFPLHEEYPQCHL
;
A
#
# COMPACT_ATOMS: atom_id res chain seq x y z
N MET A 1 18.08 -7.71 12.03
CA MET A 1 17.51 -7.38 10.70
C MET A 1 16.51 -6.25 10.81
N VAL A 2 15.50 -6.32 11.69
CA VAL A 2 14.59 -5.19 11.99
C VAL A 2 15.29 -3.99 12.66
N SER A 3 16.37 -4.23 13.40
CA SER A 3 17.17 -3.18 14.08
C SER A 3 17.79 -2.11 13.17
N LYS A 4 17.76 -2.30 11.85
CA LYS A 4 18.24 -1.31 10.87
C LYS A 4 17.14 -0.36 10.37
N ILE A 5 15.86 -0.69 10.60
CA ILE A 5 14.75 0.19 10.28
C ILE A 5 14.64 1.24 11.39
N LYS A 6 14.69 2.51 11.00
CA LYS A 6 14.51 3.61 11.96
C LYS A 6 13.05 3.63 12.45
N PRO A 7 12.77 3.97 13.72
CA PRO A 7 11.41 3.97 14.26
C PRO A 7 10.41 4.81 13.45
N ASN A 8 10.85 5.95 12.89
CA ASN A 8 10.05 6.81 12.04
C ASN A 8 9.73 6.21 10.66
N HIS A 9 10.46 5.19 10.23
CA HIS A 9 10.26 4.48 8.95
C HIS A 9 9.47 3.17 9.13
N LEU A 10 9.09 2.81 10.36
CA LEU A 10 8.47 1.52 10.65
C LEU A 10 7.13 1.35 9.93
N ARG A 11 6.29 2.39 9.91
CA ARG A 11 4.99 2.39 9.22
C ARG A 11 5.17 2.17 7.72
N ASP A 12 6.10 2.91 7.10
CA ASP A 12 6.37 2.82 5.67
C ASP A 12 6.95 1.46 5.30
N ALA A 13 7.90 0.96 6.09
CA ALA A 13 8.45 -0.38 5.92
C ALA A 13 7.36 -1.45 6.01
N GLN A 14 6.45 -1.37 7.00
CA GLN A 14 5.31 -2.31 7.12
C GLN A 14 4.39 -2.26 5.91
N ALA A 15 4.06 -1.05 5.41
CA ALA A 15 3.27 -0.90 4.19
C ALA A 15 3.98 -1.57 3.01
N ILE A 16 5.27 -1.29 2.80
CA ILE A 16 6.05 -1.91 1.73
C ILE A 16 6.08 -3.44 1.85
N MET A 17 6.29 -4.01 3.05
CA MET A 17 6.31 -5.46 3.24
C MET A 17 4.98 -6.12 2.86
N ARG A 18 3.84 -5.51 3.25
CA ARG A 18 2.50 -5.98 2.91
C ARG A 18 2.32 -6.11 1.40
N TRP A 19 2.68 -5.06 0.66
CA TRP A 19 2.59 -5.05 -0.79
C TRP A 19 3.56 -6.02 -1.46
N LEU A 20 4.80 -6.13 -0.99
CA LEU A 20 5.78 -7.07 -1.56
C LEU A 20 5.43 -8.55 -1.33
N LEU A 21 4.76 -8.87 -0.21
CA LEU A 21 4.38 -10.23 0.12
C LEU A 21 3.18 -10.74 -0.69
N PHE A 22 2.18 -9.89 -0.91
CA PHE A 22 0.86 -10.32 -1.37
C PHE A 22 0.40 -9.68 -2.68
N SER A 23 1.22 -8.83 -3.31
CA SER A 23 0.94 -8.39 -4.68
C SER A 23 1.01 -9.56 -5.65
N VAL A 24 0.05 -9.61 -6.58
CA VAL A 24 -0.03 -10.67 -7.60
C VAL A 24 1.20 -10.70 -8.50
N ARG A 25 1.77 -9.53 -8.81
CA ARG A 25 3.01 -9.38 -9.56
C ARG A 25 4.06 -8.65 -8.73
N GLN A 26 5.32 -8.85 -9.10
CA GLN A 26 6.41 -8.03 -8.57
C GLN A 26 6.21 -6.56 -8.96
N LEU A 27 6.39 -5.70 -7.97
CA LEU A 27 6.30 -4.26 -8.11
C LEU A 27 7.66 -3.70 -8.53
N ASP A 28 7.63 -2.67 -9.37
CA ASP A 28 8.81 -1.89 -9.68
C ASP A 28 9.13 -0.88 -8.55
N LEU A 29 10.31 -0.28 -8.60
CA LEU A 29 10.75 0.66 -7.57
C LEU A 29 9.82 1.87 -7.39
N LYS A 30 9.23 2.39 -8.49
CA LYS A 30 8.32 3.54 -8.43
C LYS A 30 6.97 3.15 -7.83
N GLU A 31 6.49 1.97 -8.16
CA GLU A 31 5.25 1.42 -7.61
C GLU A 31 5.40 1.19 -6.11
N VAL A 32 6.50 0.59 -5.65
CA VAL A 32 6.78 0.44 -4.22
C VAL A 32 6.93 1.80 -3.54
N ALA A 33 7.51 2.79 -4.22
CA ALA A 33 7.62 4.13 -3.68
C ALA A 33 6.26 4.85 -3.50
N ALA A 34 5.23 4.44 -4.24
CA ALA A 34 3.89 4.98 -4.15
C ALA A 34 3.04 4.30 -3.06
N VAL A 35 3.38 3.08 -2.62
CA VAL A 35 2.52 2.31 -1.69
C VAL A 35 2.32 2.99 -0.34
N VAL A 36 3.26 3.83 0.08
CA VAL A 36 3.19 4.60 1.34
C VAL A 36 2.14 5.71 1.32
N GLY A 37 1.65 6.09 0.13
CA GLY A 37 0.52 7.00 -0.02
C GLY A 37 -0.84 6.33 0.20
N PHE A 38 -0.90 4.99 0.28
CA PHE A 38 -2.11 4.29 0.68
C PHE A 38 -2.17 4.17 2.19
N GLU A 39 -3.14 4.84 2.79
CA GLU A 39 -3.42 4.74 4.21
C GLU A 39 -4.86 4.28 4.44
N LEU A 40 -5.06 3.34 5.37
CA LEU A 40 -6.38 3.02 5.89
C LEU A 40 -6.54 3.73 7.22
N SER A 41 -6.99 4.98 7.17
CA SER A 41 -7.34 5.77 8.35
C SER A 41 -8.85 5.72 8.56
N ASP A 42 -9.29 5.43 9.78
CA ASP A 42 -10.70 5.45 10.20
C ASP A 42 -11.66 4.64 9.30
N GLY A 43 -11.16 3.53 8.75
CA GLY A 43 -11.95 2.68 7.85
C GLY A 43 -12.25 3.33 6.50
N ARG A 44 -11.64 4.47 6.16
CA ARG A 44 -11.67 5.06 4.81
C ARG A 44 -10.29 4.89 4.18
N PRO A 45 -10.18 4.15 3.07
CA PRO A 45 -8.93 4.08 2.35
C PRO A 45 -8.68 5.46 1.71
N GLY A 46 -7.55 6.06 2.04
CA GLY A 46 -7.07 7.32 1.49
C GLY A 46 -5.91 7.08 0.54
N PHE A 47 -5.79 7.97 -0.45
CA PHE A 47 -4.68 8.00 -1.37
C PHE A 47 -4.08 9.41 -1.38
N ASP A 48 -2.90 9.53 -0.78
CA ASP A 48 -2.18 10.79 -0.65
C ASP A 48 -0.88 10.74 -1.46
N LYS A 49 -0.87 11.47 -2.58
CA LYS A 49 0.30 11.55 -3.47
C LYS A 49 1.45 12.34 -2.84
N ASP A 50 1.19 13.22 -1.88
CA ASP A 50 2.22 14.02 -1.21
C ASP A 50 3.08 13.16 -0.28
N ARG A 51 2.61 11.97 0.10
CA ARG A 51 3.36 10.98 0.87
C ARG A 51 4.33 10.14 0.06
N PHE A 52 4.33 10.24 -1.27
CA PHE A 52 5.22 9.44 -2.10
C PHE A 52 6.68 9.81 -1.84
N PHE A 53 7.58 8.82 -1.94
CA PHE A 53 9.00 9.13 -1.86
C PHE A 53 9.43 9.97 -3.06
N GLY A 54 9.88 11.20 -2.80
CA GLY A 54 10.46 12.06 -3.85
C GLY A 54 11.67 11.44 -4.55
N ASN A 55 12.37 10.50 -3.88
CA ASN A 55 13.36 9.63 -4.49
C ASN A 55 12.97 8.15 -4.26
N PRO A 56 12.56 7.40 -5.31
CA PRO A 56 12.17 6.00 -5.17
C PRO A 56 13.23 5.09 -4.54
N LYS A 57 14.53 5.42 -4.65
CA LYS A 57 15.60 4.63 -4.03
C LYS A 57 15.59 4.68 -2.50
N ALA A 58 14.91 5.66 -1.90
CA ALA A 58 14.73 5.75 -0.44
C ALA A 58 14.03 4.51 0.15
N VAL A 59 13.28 3.76 -0.66
CA VAL A 59 12.69 2.47 -0.28
C VAL A 59 13.74 1.49 0.28
N LEU A 60 14.93 1.43 -0.33
CA LEU A 60 15.99 0.52 0.10
C LEU A 60 16.51 0.89 1.50
N ASP A 61 16.63 2.18 1.77
CA ASP A 61 17.08 2.71 3.07
C ASP A 61 16.01 2.51 4.15
N VAL A 62 14.74 2.75 3.80
CA VAL A 62 13.56 2.57 4.68
C VAL A 62 13.44 1.11 5.13
N CYS A 63 13.64 0.16 4.21
CA CYS A 63 13.49 -1.25 4.50
C CYS A 63 14.72 -1.89 5.16
N GLY A 64 15.81 -1.16 5.44
CA GLY A 64 16.92 -1.63 6.26
C GLY A 64 17.63 -2.90 5.75
N GLY A 65 17.63 -3.13 4.43
CA GLY A 65 18.20 -4.32 3.79
C GLY A 65 17.28 -5.56 3.76
N LEU A 66 16.01 -5.43 4.14
CA LEU A 66 15.02 -6.50 4.00
C LEU A 66 14.57 -6.70 2.54
N VAL A 67 14.84 -5.73 1.69
CA VAL A 67 14.48 -5.73 0.26
C VAL A 67 15.72 -5.53 -0.58
N VAL A 68 15.69 -6.05 -1.80
CA VAL A 68 16.71 -5.86 -2.82
C VAL A 68 16.06 -5.42 -4.13
N MET A 69 16.84 -4.76 -4.97
CA MET A 69 16.41 -4.35 -6.30
C MET A 69 17.18 -5.16 -7.35
N SER A 70 16.46 -5.70 -8.32
CA SER A 70 17.02 -6.38 -9.49
C SER A 70 16.21 -6.00 -10.72
N GLN A 71 16.87 -5.49 -11.77
CA GLN A 71 16.21 -5.11 -13.03
C GLN A 71 14.96 -4.22 -12.80
N ASP A 72 15.11 -3.19 -11.97
CA ASP A 72 14.06 -2.24 -11.53
C ASP A 72 12.90 -2.84 -10.72
N ARG A 73 12.90 -4.14 -10.43
CA ARG A 73 11.94 -4.81 -9.56
C ARG A 73 12.44 -4.87 -8.13
N VAL A 74 11.53 -4.74 -7.20
CA VAL A 74 11.82 -4.85 -5.76
C VAL A 74 11.32 -6.19 -5.26
N THR A 75 12.17 -6.93 -4.55
CA THR A 75 11.82 -8.20 -3.92
C THR A 75 12.36 -8.26 -2.50
N LEU A 76 11.86 -9.20 -1.70
CA LEU A 76 12.48 -9.51 -0.42
C LEU A 76 13.91 -10.03 -0.65
N ALA A 77 14.81 -9.70 0.27
CA ALA A 77 16.23 -10.03 0.14
C ALA A 77 16.48 -11.54 0.23
N HIS A 78 15.76 -12.23 1.11
CA HIS A 78 15.90 -13.66 1.35
C HIS A 78 14.54 -14.30 1.66
N LEU A 79 14.41 -15.61 1.38
CA LEU A 79 13.22 -16.39 1.74
C LEU A 79 12.92 -16.33 3.25
N THR A 80 13.96 -16.31 4.09
CA THR A 80 13.83 -16.17 5.54
C THR A 80 13.18 -14.85 5.97
N VAL A 81 13.27 -13.79 5.16
CA VAL A 81 12.56 -12.52 5.42
C VAL A 81 11.06 -12.75 5.29
N ARG A 82 10.62 -13.52 4.29
CA ARG A 82 9.21 -13.87 4.11
C ARG A 82 8.69 -14.65 5.31
N GLU A 83 9.41 -15.67 5.75
CA GLU A 83 9.05 -16.49 6.92
C GLU A 83 8.95 -15.61 8.17
N PHE A 84 9.96 -14.77 8.41
CA PHE A 84 9.97 -13.81 9.52
C PHE A 84 8.79 -12.83 9.51
N LEU A 85 8.30 -12.40 8.34
CA LEU A 85 7.14 -11.50 8.25
C LEU A 85 5.81 -12.23 8.51
N LEU A 86 5.75 -13.53 8.25
CA LEU A 86 4.54 -14.35 8.47
C LEU A 86 4.43 -14.90 9.89
N GLU A 87 5.52 -14.93 10.66
CA GLU A 87 5.49 -15.33 12.06
C GLU A 87 4.78 -14.30 12.94
N GLN A 88 3.80 -14.74 13.75
CA GLN A 88 3.00 -13.86 14.62
C GLN A 88 3.82 -13.15 15.71
N ALA A 89 4.92 -13.76 16.16
CA ALA A 89 5.81 -13.17 17.16
C ALA A 89 6.73 -12.08 16.56
N SER A 90 6.69 -11.89 15.24
CA SER A 90 7.51 -10.90 14.57
C SER A 90 7.02 -9.47 14.86
N PRO A 91 7.92 -8.52 15.17
CA PRO A 91 7.55 -7.11 15.30
C PRO A 91 7.07 -6.50 13.96
N LEU A 92 7.33 -7.17 12.84
CA LEU A 92 6.85 -6.79 11.51
C LEU A 92 5.83 -7.82 10.98
N HIS A 93 5.13 -8.52 11.87
CA HIS A 93 4.13 -9.50 11.47
C HIS A 93 3.12 -8.90 10.48
N VAL A 94 2.86 -9.65 9.42
CA VAL A 94 1.89 -9.31 8.38
C VAL A 94 0.81 -10.37 8.35
N ASP A 95 -0.42 -9.98 8.68
CA ASP A 95 -1.59 -10.83 8.50
C ASP A 95 -2.01 -10.84 7.02
N GLU A 96 -2.17 -12.05 6.47
CA GLU A 96 -2.51 -12.27 5.06
C GLU A 96 -3.90 -11.71 4.71
N ARG A 97 -4.90 -11.95 5.55
CA ARG A 97 -6.29 -11.58 5.28
C ARG A 97 -6.47 -10.07 5.32
N GLU A 98 -5.92 -9.42 6.34
CA GLU A 98 -5.91 -7.97 6.47
C GLU A 98 -5.16 -7.32 5.31
N THR A 99 -4.04 -7.92 4.89
CA THR A 99 -3.23 -7.37 3.80
C THR A 99 -3.94 -7.48 2.45
N HIS A 100 -4.56 -8.61 2.14
CA HIS A 100 -5.36 -8.72 0.92
C HIS A 100 -6.52 -7.73 0.91
N SER A 101 -7.20 -7.52 2.04
CA SER A 101 -8.24 -6.50 2.16
C SER A 101 -7.69 -5.08 1.95
N LEU A 102 -6.54 -4.77 2.55
CA LEU A 102 -5.84 -3.49 2.40
C LEU A 102 -5.49 -3.22 0.95
N ILE A 103 -4.88 -4.18 0.24
CA ILE A 103 -4.47 -4.03 -1.16
C ILE A 103 -5.70 -3.80 -2.03
N ALA A 104 -6.75 -4.63 -1.89
CA ALA A 104 -7.97 -4.50 -2.68
C ALA A 104 -8.64 -3.12 -2.51
N ARG A 105 -8.78 -2.67 -1.26
CA ARG A 105 -9.35 -1.35 -0.94
C ARG A 105 -8.49 -0.22 -1.47
N SER A 106 -7.17 -0.34 -1.38
CA SER A 106 -6.22 0.65 -1.91
C SER A 106 -6.34 0.78 -3.44
N CYS A 107 -6.42 -0.35 -4.16
CA CYS A 107 -6.64 -0.35 -5.60
C CYS A 107 -7.98 0.29 -5.98
N LEU A 108 -9.07 -0.01 -5.27
CA LEU A 108 -10.37 0.62 -5.51
C LEU A 108 -10.33 2.12 -5.25
N THR A 109 -9.61 2.55 -4.21
CA THR A 109 -9.44 3.98 -3.87
C THR A 109 -8.68 4.72 -4.95
N TYR A 110 -7.56 4.16 -5.38
CA TYR A 110 -6.78 4.68 -6.50
C TYR A 110 -7.66 4.87 -7.74
N LEU A 111 -8.45 3.83 -8.08
CA LEU A 111 -9.34 3.89 -9.23
C LEU A 111 -10.41 4.97 -9.06
N LEU A 112 -11.03 5.12 -7.88
CA LEU A 112 -12.05 6.14 -7.63
C LEU A 112 -11.50 7.57 -7.61
N ASP A 113 -10.25 7.76 -7.18
CA ASP A 113 -9.57 9.05 -7.20
C ASP A 113 -9.17 9.47 -8.63
N GLU A 114 -8.57 8.54 -9.39
CA GLU A 114 -8.13 8.77 -10.77
C GLU A 114 -9.30 8.81 -11.78
N LEU A 115 -10.28 7.92 -11.61
CA LEU A 115 -11.49 7.91 -12.40
C LEU A 115 -12.52 8.77 -11.66
N GLN A 116 -12.47 10.09 -11.87
CA GLN A 116 -13.56 10.96 -11.46
C GLN A 116 -14.88 10.27 -11.83
N PRO A 117 -15.82 10.10 -10.88
CA PRO A 117 -17.06 9.39 -11.14
C PRO A 117 -17.79 10.10 -12.28
N ARG A 118 -17.69 9.53 -13.48
CA ARG A 118 -18.60 9.86 -14.57
C ARG A 118 -19.94 9.25 -14.17
N VAL A 119 -20.67 9.97 -13.32
CA VAL A 119 -22.10 9.70 -13.12
C VAL A 119 -22.70 9.83 -14.50
N VAL A 120 -23.04 8.69 -15.10
CA VAL A 120 -23.76 8.68 -16.36
C VAL A 120 -25.06 9.44 -16.10
N ALA A 121 -25.31 10.52 -16.84
CA ALA A 121 -26.56 11.25 -16.70
C ALA A 121 -27.73 10.26 -16.91
N GLY A 122 -28.61 10.12 -15.90
CA GLY A 122 -29.74 9.18 -15.94
C GLY A 122 -29.82 8.16 -14.79
N VAL A 123 -28.88 8.16 -13.84
CA VAL A 123 -28.86 7.24 -12.69
C VAL A 123 -29.76 7.71 -11.51
N GLY A 124 -30.58 8.75 -11.71
CA GLY A 124 -31.46 9.33 -10.69
C GLY A 124 -32.56 8.41 -10.14
N GLY A 125 -32.66 7.17 -10.63
CA GLY A 125 -33.53 6.11 -10.10
C GLY A 125 -32.80 4.89 -9.54
N PHE A 126 -31.47 4.95 -9.39
CA PHE A 126 -30.71 3.82 -8.85
C PHE A 126 -30.82 3.79 -7.32
N PRO A 127 -31.21 2.67 -6.70
CA PRO A 127 -31.45 2.58 -5.26
C PRO A 127 -30.25 2.92 -4.36
N LEU A 128 -29.03 2.96 -4.92
CA LEU A 128 -27.79 3.27 -4.21
C LEU A 128 -27.38 4.75 -4.32
N HIS A 129 -28.17 5.59 -4.99
CA HIS A 129 -27.88 7.02 -5.13
C HIS A 129 -28.13 7.81 -3.82
N GLU A 130 -28.94 7.29 -2.90
CA GLU A 130 -29.34 8.01 -1.68
C GLU A 130 -28.30 7.97 -0.55
N GLU A 131 -27.19 7.22 -0.67
CA GLU A 131 -26.20 7.10 0.41
C GLU A 131 -24.99 8.03 0.32
N TYR A 132 -24.89 8.90 -0.69
CA TYR A 132 -23.84 9.92 -0.74
C TYR A 132 -24.39 11.28 -0.28
N PRO A 133 -24.16 11.71 0.99
CA PRO A 133 -24.38 13.10 1.35
C PRO A 133 -23.44 13.96 0.52
N GLN A 134 -24.04 14.92 -0.16
CA GLN A 134 -23.44 15.85 -1.11
C GLN A 134 -22.02 16.29 -0.71
N CYS A 135 -21.02 15.84 -1.47
CA CYS A 135 -19.72 16.49 -1.49
C CYS A 135 -19.91 17.88 -2.10
N HIS A 136 -20.03 18.91 -1.25
CA HIS A 136 -19.89 20.29 -1.68
C HIS A 136 -18.45 20.50 -2.17
N LEU A 137 -18.33 20.73 -3.48
CA LEU A 137 -17.18 21.38 -4.13
C LEU A 137 -17.03 22.81 -3.63
#